data_AF-A0A7Y5RT81-F1
#
_entry.id   AF-A0A7Y5RT81-F1
#
_cell.length_a   1.000
_cell.length_b   1.000
_cell.length_c   1.000
_cell.angle_alpha   90.00
_cell.angle_beta   90.00
_cell.angle_gamma   90.00
#
_symmetry.space_group_name_H-M   'P 1'
#
loop_
_entity.id
_entity.type
_entity.pdbx_description
1 polymer ?
#
loop_
_entity_poly.entity_id
_entity_poly.type
_entity_poly.pdbx_seq_one_letter_code
_entity_poly.pdbx_strand_id
1 'polypeptide(L)'
;MSGYVARTCLSSLGTPTARDLVGAASSVAHGMEGRAARRASRPSGPFERQPKIRGSTHGPLDRATRSAIAVVALAFAILNIAACNAPLTQRPNDQPSTLGATQGVEPHRVHIIADFDRFASAKFRIDPPDEPAAISIESGAGRPETGPRGLRATLPPNAALIADPGGGWAGDWRDFTMLGAAVHCESDDVSIVLELRSGSAGDLVFRTSPMRLRAGWNNVRFDLADAGARLDAAYVAAIALRVAERAEPVTLWLDDLTLLDNRRDLLGTPDGPEGALYARQIGTRLIVGASGRFELVFQSGLITRCYQTAVDPHRLASLCLNGPLGPVPLPIHSAAIRAGEAVSLDVAALAASGGPSRLRRTHRLVEANALRIVVEAEWSWTVAESASQPTTPEALVFRYAIDACGRVHVAVRSAAVETFAMPPPFAVFIDAADDRAWQFDVQNTGSRRGRYLRAAARAADEPRDELIWIVCEYGDDAGLRSLRPLDSTLSAAVLADPRGPAAPLVHRSVLLVWPGLWADRPADARLWADATWPARAAGPRTSVMAFDPIENAYRVDCRSGRARFSLEEVGVVRFRPMLLLDGTSGRRAFVTCNGLMMRSDQRAADGSVLVELPEILRPASIEIIVE
;
A
#
# COMPACT_ATOMS: atom_id res chain seq x y z
N MET A 1 5.87 20.15 -26.70
CA MET A 1 7.01 19.72 -27.53
C MET A 1 8.24 20.51 -27.13
N SER A 2 9.11 19.93 -26.32
CA SER A 2 10.45 20.45 -26.07
C SER A 2 11.38 19.25 -26.13
N GLY A 3 12.15 19.14 -27.22
CA GLY A 3 13.17 18.11 -27.38
C GLY A 3 14.50 18.68 -26.92
N TYR A 4 15.13 18.04 -25.94
CA TYR A 4 16.50 18.34 -25.55
C TYR A 4 17.45 17.31 -26.17
N VAL A 5 18.41 17.80 -26.95
CA VAL A 5 19.56 17.04 -27.46
C VAL A 5 20.75 17.37 -26.56
N ALA A 6 21.38 16.35 -25.95
CA ALA A 6 22.55 16.52 -25.10
C ALA A 6 23.86 16.18 -25.84
N ARG A 7 24.88 17.03 -25.66
CA ARG A 7 26.27 16.80 -26.09
C ARG A 7 27.09 16.20 -24.95
N THR A 8 28.03 15.33 -25.32
CA THR A 8 28.97 14.60 -24.45
C THR A 8 30.11 15.51 -23.97
N CYS A 9 30.46 15.41 -22.67
CA CYS A 9 31.77 15.80 -22.15
C CYS A 9 32.48 14.55 -21.61
N LEU A 10 33.60 14.19 -22.23
CA LEU A 10 34.57 13.21 -21.73
C LEU A 10 35.63 13.97 -20.92
N SER A 11 35.79 13.65 -19.64
CA SER A 11 36.96 14.04 -18.87
C SER A 11 37.64 12.79 -18.30
N SER A 12 38.89 12.65 -18.72
CA SER A 12 39.86 11.62 -18.33
C SER A 12 40.67 12.09 -17.12
N LEU A 13 40.68 11.32 -16.04
CA LEU A 13 41.71 11.32 -14.98
C LEU A 13 41.68 9.89 -14.40
N GLY A 14 42.73 9.09 -14.31
CA GLY A 14 44.13 9.39 -14.04
C GLY A 14 44.51 8.59 -12.78
N THR A 15 45.01 7.36 -12.94
CA THR A 15 45.50 6.48 -11.86
C THR A 15 46.76 7.05 -11.19
N PRO A 16 46.96 6.83 -9.87
CA PRO A 16 48.29 6.87 -9.29
C PRO A 16 48.73 5.51 -8.73
N THR A 17 49.94 5.12 -9.13
CA THR A 17 50.74 4.01 -8.62
C THR A 17 51.52 4.37 -7.35
N ALA A 18 51.83 3.34 -6.55
CA ALA A 18 52.67 3.38 -5.36
C ALA A 18 54.18 3.50 -5.67
N ARG A 19 54.90 4.36 -4.93
CA ARG A 19 56.14 4.08 -4.18
C ARG A 19 56.81 5.36 -3.66
N ASP A 20 57.52 5.15 -2.56
CA ASP A 20 58.59 5.96 -1.95
C ASP A 20 58.21 7.20 -1.14
N LEU A 21 58.28 7.07 0.20
CA LEU A 21 59.41 7.60 0.95
C LEU A 21 59.54 6.94 2.33
N VAL A 22 60.73 6.39 2.54
CA VAL A 22 61.29 5.82 3.77
C VAL A 22 61.90 6.95 4.59
N GLY A 23 61.80 6.88 5.93
CA GLY A 23 62.86 7.41 6.79
C GLY A 23 62.48 7.79 8.22
N ALA A 24 62.82 6.87 9.13
CA ALA A 24 63.55 7.11 10.39
C ALA A 24 62.78 7.07 11.74
N ALA A 25 62.92 5.90 12.39
CA ALA A 25 63.29 5.63 13.78
C ALA A 25 63.15 6.75 14.84
N SER A 26 62.59 6.47 16.02
CA SER A 26 63.38 5.87 17.11
C SER A 26 62.53 5.22 18.23
N SER A 27 63.22 4.32 18.91
CA SER A 27 62.81 3.26 19.85
C SER A 27 62.89 3.62 21.35
N VAL A 28 62.41 2.67 22.19
CA VAL A 28 62.70 2.44 23.65
C VAL A 28 61.76 3.26 24.58
N ALA A 29 61.07 2.72 25.59
CA ALA A 29 61.49 1.78 26.62
C ALA A 29 60.35 0.95 27.26
N HIS A 30 60.75 -0.22 27.78
CA HIS A 30 60.08 -1.01 28.83
C HIS A 30 59.91 -0.23 30.14
N GLY A 31 58.95 -0.65 30.97
CA GLY A 31 58.99 -0.39 32.42
C GLY A 31 57.70 -0.70 33.16
N MET A 32 57.68 -1.85 33.84
CA MET A 32 56.69 -2.25 34.84
C MET A 32 56.54 -1.20 35.95
N GLU A 33 55.33 -1.03 36.48
CA GLU A 33 55.08 -0.91 37.92
C GLU A 33 53.61 -1.19 38.23
N GLY A 34 53.36 -2.09 39.19
CA GLY A 34 52.03 -2.43 39.65
C GLY A 34 51.60 -1.64 40.88
N ARG A 35 50.30 -1.63 41.18
CA ARG A 35 49.75 -1.91 42.53
C ARG A 35 48.22 -1.75 42.58
N ALA A 36 47.63 -2.73 43.27
CA ALA A 36 46.57 -2.60 44.28
C ALA A 36 45.15 -2.14 43.87
N ALA A 37 44.28 -3.15 43.84
CA ALA A 37 43.11 -3.30 44.71
C ALA A 37 42.14 -2.11 44.88
N ARG A 38 40.89 -2.32 44.46
CA ARG A 38 39.71 -1.98 45.28
C ARG A 38 38.52 -2.85 44.90
N ARG A 39 38.14 -3.70 45.86
CA ARG A 39 36.85 -4.39 45.95
C ARG A 39 35.73 -3.35 46.01
N ALA A 40 34.72 -3.48 45.16
CA ALA A 40 33.41 -2.85 45.37
C ALA A 40 32.43 -3.92 45.85
N SER A 41 32.02 -3.77 47.11
CA SER A 41 31.01 -4.51 47.83
C SER A 41 29.61 -4.29 47.24
N ARG A 42 28.88 -5.38 46.96
CA ARG A 42 27.42 -5.39 46.79
C ARG A 42 26.76 -5.18 48.16
N PRO A 43 25.82 -4.22 48.33
CA PRO A 43 24.96 -4.21 49.49
C PRO A 43 23.80 -5.20 49.28
N SER A 44 23.68 -6.14 50.20
CA SER A 44 22.51 -6.97 50.41
C SER A 44 21.53 -6.17 51.28
N GLY A 45 20.42 -5.75 50.69
CA GLY A 45 19.27 -5.18 51.39
C GLY A 45 18.22 -6.25 51.72
N PRO A 46 17.46 -6.10 52.83
CA PRO A 46 16.70 -7.18 53.44
C PRO A 46 15.35 -7.42 52.75
N PHE A 47 14.94 -8.68 52.73
CA PHE A 47 13.58 -9.13 52.39
C PHE A 47 12.57 -8.53 53.39
N GLU A 48 11.79 -7.56 52.92
CA GLU A 48 10.63 -7.04 53.64
C GLU A 48 9.38 -7.86 53.27
N ARG A 49 8.66 -8.27 54.31
CA ARG A 49 7.51 -9.18 54.26
C ARG A 49 6.31 -8.50 53.61
N GLN A 50 5.74 -9.10 52.57
CA GLN A 50 4.43 -8.71 52.05
C GLN A 50 3.31 -9.01 53.06
N PRO A 51 2.29 -8.14 53.19
CA PRO A 51 1.12 -8.41 54.02
C PRO A 51 0.16 -9.37 53.32
N LYS A 52 -0.33 -10.37 54.08
CA LYS A 52 -1.47 -11.22 53.72
C LYS A 52 -2.70 -10.35 53.46
N ILE A 53 -3.12 -10.26 52.20
CA ILE A 53 -4.44 -9.72 51.83
C ILE A 53 -5.49 -10.80 52.15
N ARG A 54 -6.41 -10.45 53.06
CA ARG A 54 -7.60 -11.24 53.41
C ARG A 54 -8.56 -11.28 52.22
N GLY A 55 -9.18 -12.44 52.02
CA GLY A 55 -9.99 -12.78 50.87
C GLY A 55 -11.25 -11.94 50.66
N SER A 56 -11.56 -11.71 49.38
CA SER A 56 -12.88 -11.33 48.92
C SER A 56 -13.70 -12.58 48.62
N THR A 57 -14.87 -12.67 49.24
CA THR A 57 -15.90 -13.68 48.99
C THR A 57 -16.70 -13.27 47.74
N HIS A 58 -16.34 -13.79 46.57
CA HIS A 58 -17.27 -13.83 45.45
C HIS A 58 -18.29 -14.95 45.68
N GLY A 59 -19.52 -14.57 46.00
CA GLY A 59 -20.64 -15.50 46.06
C GLY A 59 -20.88 -16.16 44.68
N PRO A 60 -21.37 -17.41 44.65
CA PRO A 60 -21.60 -18.11 43.40
C PRO A 60 -22.71 -17.43 42.60
N LEU A 61 -22.38 -16.91 41.43
CA LEU A 61 -23.36 -16.50 40.41
C LEU A 61 -24.24 -17.71 40.05
N ASP A 62 -25.55 -17.50 40.20
CA ASP A 62 -26.64 -18.43 39.92
C ASP A 62 -26.54 -19.01 38.48
N ARG A 63 -26.94 -20.27 38.31
CA ARG A 63 -26.90 -21.01 37.03
C ARG A 63 -27.72 -20.31 35.94
N ALA A 64 -28.78 -19.60 36.32
CA ALA A 64 -29.58 -18.80 35.39
C ALA A 64 -28.76 -17.66 34.76
N THR A 65 -27.96 -16.95 35.56
CA THR A 65 -27.13 -15.83 35.10
C THR A 65 -25.99 -16.30 34.20
N ARG A 66 -25.39 -17.46 34.48
CA ARG A 66 -24.35 -18.05 33.60
C ARG A 66 -24.92 -18.48 32.24
N SER A 67 -26.14 -19.00 32.24
CA SER A 67 -26.82 -19.42 31.00
C SER A 67 -27.22 -18.21 30.16
N ALA A 68 -27.69 -17.13 30.78
CA ALA A 68 -28.01 -15.88 30.08
C ALA A 68 -26.76 -15.22 29.46
N ILE A 69 -25.64 -15.17 30.19
CA ILE A 69 -24.37 -14.62 29.67
C ILE A 69 -23.84 -15.47 28.50
N ALA A 70 -23.95 -16.80 28.57
CA ALA A 70 -23.54 -17.68 27.49
C ALA A 70 -24.40 -17.53 26.23
N VAL A 71 -25.72 -17.35 26.37
CA VAL A 71 -26.64 -17.13 25.24
C VAL A 71 -26.40 -15.76 24.59
N VAL A 72 -26.16 -14.71 25.38
CA VAL A 72 -25.84 -13.38 24.84
C VAL A 72 -24.48 -13.38 24.13
N ALA A 73 -23.47 -14.05 24.69
CA ALA A 73 -22.16 -14.19 24.05
C ALA A 73 -22.22 -15.02 22.75
N LEU A 74 -23.06 -16.06 22.71
CA LEU A 74 -23.26 -16.88 21.51
C LEU A 74 -24.05 -16.12 20.44
N ALA A 75 -25.08 -15.34 20.81
CA ALA A 75 -25.81 -14.49 19.88
C ALA A 75 -24.90 -13.39 19.29
N PHE A 76 -24.02 -12.79 20.11
CA PHE A 76 -23.01 -11.83 19.63
C PHE A 76 -21.98 -12.48 18.70
N ALA A 77 -21.55 -13.72 18.98
CA ALA A 77 -20.64 -14.45 18.10
C ALA A 77 -21.29 -14.81 16.76
N ILE A 78 -22.57 -15.22 16.75
CA ILE A 78 -23.30 -15.58 15.52
C ILE A 78 -23.60 -14.34 14.67
N LEU A 79 -23.95 -13.20 15.27
CA LEU A 79 -24.13 -11.94 14.54
C LEU A 79 -22.81 -11.44 13.91
N ASN A 80 -21.67 -11.59 14.59
CA ASN A 80 -20.37 -11.20 14.03
C ASN A 80 -19.90 -12.13 12.90
N ILE A 81 -20.21 -13.43 12.95
CA ILE A 81 -19.85 -14.37 11.88
C ILE A 81 -20.70 -14.16 10.61
N ALA A 82 -21.96 -13.73 10.76
CA ALA A 82 -22.84 -13.43 9.62
C ALA A 82 -22.48 -12.11 8.91
N ALA A 83 -21.93 -11.12 9.63
CA ALA A 83 -21.52 -9.83 9.05
C ALA A 83 -20.18 -9.89 8.28
N CYS A 84 -19.34 -10.90 8.52
CA CYS A 84 -18.01 -11.00 7.90
C CYS A 84 -17.95 -11.77 6.57
N ASN A 85 -19.04 -12.41 6.10
CA ASN A 85 -19.01 -13.34 4.96
C ASN A 85 -19.81 -12.91 3.72
N ALA A 86 -20.25 -11.64 3.62
CA ALA A 86 -20.84 -11.14 2.39
C ALA A 86 -19.72 -10.79 1.39
N PRO A 87 -19.61 -11.47 0.23
CA PRO A 87 -18.70 -11.03 -0.82
C PRO A 87 -19.13 -9.65 -1.32
N LEU A 88 -18.27 -8.65 -1.14
CA LEU A 88 -18.42 -7.31 -1.72
C LEU A 88 -18.16 -7.37 -3.23
N THR A 89 -19.08 -7.96 -3.99
CA THR A 89 -19.16 -7.79 -5.43
C THR A 89 -20.12 -6.64 -5.73
N GLN A 90 -19.63 -5.40 -5.60
CA GLN A 90 -20.34 -4.24 -6.16
C GLN A 90 -20.20 -4.29 -7.68
N ARG A 91 -21.32 -4.44 -8.40
CA ARG A 91 -21.37 -4.25 -9.85
C ARG A 91 -21.08 -2.77 -10.16
N PRO A 92 -20.23 -2.45 -11.15
CA PRO A 92 -19.79 -1.08 -11.41
C PRO A 92 -20.86 -0.10 -11.94
N ASN A 93 -22.13 -0.50 -12.08
CA ASN A 93 -23.17 0.29 -12.75
C ASN A 93 -24.35 0.76 -11.88
N ASP A 94 -24.42 0.39 -10.60
CA ASP A 94 -25.44 0.93 -9.70
C ASP A 94 -24.80 2.00 -8.81
N GLN A 95 -24.80 3.26 -9.25
CA GLN A 95 -24.40 4.38 -8.38
C GLN A 95 -25.62 4.84 -7.57
N PRO A 96 -25.69 4.58 -6.25
CA PRO A 96 -26.70 5.18 -5.40
C PRO A 96 -26.57 6.71 -5.40
N SER A 97 -27.66 7.43 -5.13
CA SER A 97 -27.66 8.88 -4.92
C SER A 97 -26.59 9.29 -3.91
N THR A 98 -26.10 10.53 -3.94
CA THR A 98 -25.10 11.05 -2.97
C THR A 98 -25.55 10.80 -1.53
N LEU A 99 -26.83 11.04 -1.23
CA LEU A 99 -27.46 10.69 0.05
C LEU A 99 -27.73 9.18 0.22
N GLY A 100 -28.08 8.43 -0.83
CA GLY A 100 -28.18 6.96 -0.77
C GLY A 100 -26.84 6.26 -0.53
N ALA A 101 -25.74 6.88 -0.95
CA ALA A 101 -24.37 6.47 -0.67
C ALA A 101 -23.92 6.82 0.75
N THR A 102 -24.69 7.64 1.49
CA THR A 102 -24.51 7.82 2.94
C THR A 102 -25.13 6.69 3.76
N GLN A 103 -25.81 5.70 3.15
CA GLN A 103 -26.23 4.49 3.86
C GLN A 103 -24.99 3.72 4.34
N GLY A 104 -24.67 3.91 5.63
CA GLY A 104 -23.49 3.34 6.29
C GLY A 104 -22.45 4.36 6.74
N VAL A 105 -22.61 5.64 6.40
CA VAL A 105 -21.80 6.74 6.94
C VAL A 105 -22.52 7.29 8.17
N GLU A 106 -21.85 7.27 9.32
CA GLU A 106 -22.42 7.82 10.55
C GLU A 106 -22.80 9.30 10.35
N PRO A 107 -23.96 9.77 10.81
CA PRO A 107 -24.46 11.13 10.53
C PRO A 107 -23.50 12.27 10.92
N HIS A 108 -22.57 12.03 11.83
CA HIS A 108 -21.56 13.00 12.26
C HIS A 108 -20.40 13.20 11.26
N ARG A 109 -20.42 12.50 10.13
CA ARG A 109 -19.31 12.44 9.16
C ARG A 109 -19.60 13.16 7.84
N VAL A 110 -20.70 13.94 7.77
CA VAL A 110 -21.10 14.70 6.59
C VAL A 110 -21.20 16.18 6.94
N HIS A 111 -20.51 17.03 6.18
CA HIS A 111 -20.65 18.48 6.28
C HIS A 111 -21.14 19.05 4.95
N ILE A 112 -22.31 19.67 4.97
CA ILE A 112 -22.94 20.25 3.77
C ILE A 112 -22.36 21.65 3.55
N ILE A 113 -21.64 21.82 2.44
CA ILE A 113 -21.13 23.12 1.99
C ILE A 113 -22.25 23.91 1.31
N ALA A 114 -23.05 23.26 0.46
CA ALA A 114 -24.20 23.87 -0.20
C ALA A 114 -25.25 22.82 -0.62
N ASP A 115 -26.52 23.04 -0.24
CA ASP A 115 -27.70 22.25 -0.66
C ASP A 115 -28.67 23.04 -1.55
N PHE A 116 -28.38 24.33 -1.81
CA PHE A 116 -29.16 25.30 -2.62
C PHE A 116 -30.64 25.50 -2.27
N ASP A 117 -31.21 24.72 -1.36
CA ASP A 117 -32.53 24.94 -0.79
C ASP A 117 -32.53 26.16 0.12
N ARG A 118 -31.45 26.34 0.91
CA ARG A 118 -31.28 27.44 1.86
C ARG A 118 -30.15 28.40 1.51
N PHE A 119 -29.29 28.02 0.55
CA PHE A 119 -28.11 28.81 0.19
C PHE A 119 -28.43 29.91 -0.83
N ALA A 120 -27.84 31.09 -0.65
CA ALA A 120 -27.90 32.18 -1.61
C ALA A 120 -26.83 32.01 -2.71
N SER A 121 -27.17 32.36 -3.95
CA SER A 121 -26.27 32.28 -5.12
C SER A 121 -25.05 33.19 -5.01
N ALA A 122 -25.09 34.23 -4.17
CA ALA A 122 -24.04 35.24 -4.01
C ALA A 122 -22.65 34.68 -3.57
N LYS A 123 -22.56 33.40 -3.20
CA LYS A 123 -21.30 32.72 -2.87
C LYS A 123 -20.60 32.11 -4.08
N PHE A 124 -21.26 32.12 -5.24
CA PHE A 124 -20.75 31.57 -6.49
C PHE A 124 -20.52 32.69 -7.49
N ARG A 125 -19.41 32.60 -8.22
CA ARG A 125 -19.07 33.50 -9.32
C ARG A 125 -18.47 32.72 -10.48
N ILE A 126 -18.47 33.32 -11.65
CA ILE A 126 -17.82 32.78 -12.84
C ILE A 126 -16.52 33.56 -13.07
N ASP A 127 -15.47 32.84 -13.44
CA ASP A 127 -14.14 33.40 -13.71
C ASP A 127 -13.59 32.88 -15.05
N PRO A 128 -13.23 33.76 -16.02
CA PRO A 128 -13.37 35.22 -15.96
C PRO A 128 -14.86 35.65 -15.95
N PRO A 129 -15.19 36.80 -15.34
CA PRO A 129 -16.54 37.34 -15.41
C PRO A 129 -16.80 37.83 -16.84
N ASP A 130 -17.70 37.17 -17.57
CA ASP A 130 -18.03 37.52 -18.95
C ASP A 130 -19.54 37.43 -19.19
N GLU A 131 -20.10 38.20 -20.13
CA GLU A 131 -21.53 38.10 -20.48
C GLU A 131 -21.72 37.12 -21.65
N PRO A 132 -22.75 36.24 -21.63
CA PRO A 132 -23.86 36.13 -20.68
C PRO A 132 -23.65 34.98 -19.69
N ALA A 133 -22.56 35.01 -18.90
CA ALA A 133 -22.41 34.06 -17.80
C ALA A 133 -23.54 34.27 -16.79
N ALA A 134 -24.52 33.37 -16.81
CA ALA A 134 -25.68 33.41 -15.94
C ALA A 134 -25.52 32.37 -14.83
N ILE A 135 -25.44 32.84 -13.58
CA ILE A 135 -25.60 32.02 -12.38
C ILE A 135 -26.99 32.28 -11.83
N SER A 136 -27.77 31.22 -11.64
CA SER A 136 -29.09 31.32 -11.01
C SER A 136 -29.37 30.09 -10.16
N ILE A 137 -30.21 30.25 -9.13
CA ILE A 137 -30.75 29.11 -8.40
C ILE A 137 -32.17 28.92 -8.91
N GLU A 138 -32.43 27.80 -9.58
CA GLU A 138 -33.70 27.50 -10.22
C GLU A 138 -34.47 26.43 -9.43
N SER A 139 -35.80 26.47 -9.49
CA SER A 139 -36.64 25.36 -9.04
C SER A 139 -36.80 24.35 -10.18
N GLY A 140 -36.73 23.06 -9.88
CA GLY A 140 -36.63 21.96 -10.85
C GLY A 140 -35.20 21.65 -11.32
N ALA A 141 -34.21 22.43 -10.86
CA ALA A 141 -32.79 22.25 -11.17
C ALA A 141 -32.03 21.38 -10.16
N GLY A 142 -32.66 21.03 -9.03
CA GLY A 142 -32.10 20.09 -8.04
C GLY A 142 -32.43 18.65 -8.39
N ARG A 143 -31.83 17.69 -7.65
CA ARG A 143 -32.22 16.29 -7.81
C ARG A 143 -33.56 16.02 -7.13
N PRO A 144 -34.46 15.23 -7.73
CA PRO A 144 -35.74 14.88 -7.12
C PRO A 144 -35.60 14.27 -5.71
N GLU A 145 -34.48 13.59 -5.44
CA GLU A 145 -34.23 12.93 -4.16
C GLU A 145 -33.74 13.86 -3.04
N THR A 146 -33.19 15.03 -3.36
CA THR A 146 -32.40 15.86 -2.43
C THR A 146 -33.00 17.24 -2.22
N GLY A 147 -33.71 17.77 -3.22
CA GLY A 147 -34.41 19.04 -3.12
C GLY A 147 -34.83 19.54 -4.49
N PRO A 148 -35.87 20.38 -4.59
CA PRO A 148 -36.30 20.91 -5.87
C PRO A 148 -35.33 21.95 -6.44
N ARG A 149 -34.40 22.51 -5.65
CA ARG A 149 -33.56 23.64 -6.08
C ARG A 149 -32.14 23.20 -6.37
N GLY A 150 -31.52 23.82 -7.37
CA GLY A 150 -30.12 23.61 -7.73
C GLY A 150 -29.52 24.87 -8.33
N LEU A 151 -28.20 24.97 -8.34
CA LEU A 151 -27.47 26.07 -8.95
C LEU A 151 -27.24 25.78 -10.43
N ARG A 152 -27.83 26.57 -11.32
CA ARG A 152 -27.53 26.56 -12.75
C ARG A 152 -26.45 27.59 -13.06
N ALA A 153 -25.43 27.18 -13.80
CA ALA A 153 -24.37 28.05 -14.29
C ALA A 153 -24.10 27.77 -15.77
N THR A 154 -24.17 28.81 -16.62
CA THR A 154 -23.69 28.74 -18.00
C THR A 154 -22.28 29.31 -18.05
N LEU A 155 -21.31 28.44 -18.30
CA LEU A 155 -19.88 28.74 -18.28
C LEU A 155 -19.38 29.01 -19.70
N PRO A 156 -18.80 30.19 -19.98
CA PRO A 156 -18.08 30.43 -21.23
C PRO A 156 -16.90 29.45 -21.42
N PRO A 157 -16.37 29.35 -22.66
CA PRO A 157 -15.11 28.65 -22.93
C PRO A 157 -14.02 28.98 -21.91
N ASN A 158 -13.40 27.94 -21.33
CA ASN A 158 -12.32 28.03 -20.33
C ASN A 158 -12.69 28.67 -18.98
N ALA A 159 -13.96 29.00 -18.75
CA ALA A 159 -14.40 29.57 -17.49
C ALA A 159 -14.49 28.52 -16.37
N ALA A 160 -14.48 29.00 -15.12
CA ALA A 160 -14.70 28.20 -13.93
C ALA A 160 -15.87 28.74 -13.11
N LEU A 161 -16.67 27.83 -12.55
CA LEU A 161 -17.60 28.14 -11.47
C LEU A 161 -16.84 28.10 -10.15
N ILE A 162 -16.70 29.25 -9.49
CA ILE A 162 -15.95 29.37 -8.24
C ILE A 162 -16.92 29.59 -7.09
N ALA A 163 -16.83 28.75 -6.07
CA ALA A 163 -17.44 28.96 -4.77
C ALA A 163 -16.40 29.58 -3.83
N ASP A 164 -16.74 30.73 -3.24
CA ASP A 164 -15.93 31.39 -2.22
C ASP A 164 -16.55 31.16 -0.83
N PRO A 165 -15.75 31.18 0.26
CA PRO A 165 -16.18 30.83 1.61
C PRO A 165 -17.33 31.67 2.16
N GLY A 166 -17.40 32.95 1.76
CA GLY A 166 -18.54 33.86 1.98
C GLY A 166 -19.21 33.79 3.35
N GLY A 167 -18.43 33.49 4.42
CA GLY A 167 -18.88 33.37 5.80
C GLY A 167 -19.54 32.05 6.26
N GLY A 168 -19.51 30.95 5.50
CA GLY A 168 -20.27 29.73 5.86
C GLY A 168 -19.51 28.40 5.93
N TRP A 169 -18.52 28.17 5.05
CA TRP A 169 -17.80 26.89 4.99
C TRP A 169 -16.28 27.03 5.19
N ALA A 170 -15.78 28.25 5.45
CA ALA A 170 -14.41 28.46 5.89
C ALA A 170 -14.20 27.70 7.20
N GLY A 171 -13.48 26.59 7.12
CA GLY A 171 -13.34 25.66 8.22
C GLY A 171 -12.23 24.67 7.94
N ASP A 172 -11.89 23.92 8.98
CA ASP A 172 -10.87 22.89 8.92
C ASP A 172 -11.42 21.65 8.23
N TRP A 173 -10.82 21.30 7.09
CA TRP A 173 -11.22 20.13 6.30
C TRP A 173 -10.42 18.87 6.64
N ARG A 174 -9.47 18.92 7.59
CA ARG A 174 -8.57 17.78 7.90
C ARG A 174 -9.31 16.53 8.38
N ASP A 175 -10.49 16.71 8.96
CA ASP A 175 -11.35 15.61 9.39
C ASP A 175 -12.11 14.96 8.24
N PHE A 176 -12.16 15.57 7.06
CA PHE A 176 -12.82 15.01 5.88
C PHE A 176 -11.81 14.43 4.90
N THR A 177 -12.25 13.43 4.15
CA THR A 177 -11.38 12.70 3.21
C THR A 177 -11.91 12.75 1.79
N MET A 178 -13.11 13.28 1.59
CA MET A 178 -13.75 13.36 0.29
C MET A 178 -14.58 14.63 0.18
N LEU A 179 -14.56 15.23 -1.00
CA LEU A 179 -15.49 16.26 -1.45
C LEU A 179 -16.44 15.61 -2.48
N GLY A 180 -17.73 15.63 -2.21
CA GLY A 180 -18.78 15.17 -3.11
C GLY A 180 -19.53 16.36 -3.73
N ALA A 181 -20.00 16.17 -4.96
CA ALA A 181 -20.96 17.07 -5.60
C ALA A 181 -21.86 16.28 -6.55
N ALA A 182 -23.12 16.70 -6.67
CA ALA A 182 -23.98 16.29 -7.76
C ALA A 182 -23.88 17.31 -8.90
N VAL A 183 -23.48 16.88 -10.09
CA VAL A 183 -23.29 17.74 -11.26
C VAL A 183 -24.12 17.23 -12.43
N HIS A 184 -25.10 18.01 -12.85
CA HIS A 184 -25.84 17.75 -14.09
C HIS A 184 -25.11 18.36 -15.28
N CYS A 185 -25.06 17.63 -16.39
CA CYS A 185 -24.58 18.11 -17.67
C CYS A 185 -25.53 17.68 -18.79
N GLU A 186 -25.71 18.49 -19.84
CA GLU A 186 -26.55 18.11 -20.99
C GLU A 186 -25.85 17.19 -21.98
N SER A 187 -24.52 17.06 -21.90
CA SER A 187 -23.72 16.38 -22.92
C SER A 187 -22.70 15.41 -22.33
N ASP A 188 -22.45 14.32 -23.05
CA ASP A 188 -21.46 13.28 -22.70
C ASP A 188 -20.01 13.68 -23.03
N ASP A 189 -19.78 14.82 -23.67
CA ASP A 189 -18.45 15.27 -24.12
C ASP A 189 -17.83 16.34 -23.22
N VAL A 190 -18.48 16.69 -22.12
CA VAL A 190 -17.96 17.62 -21.12
C VAL A 190 -17.02 16.91 -20.17
N SER A 191 -15.89 17.55 -19.87
CA SER A 191 -15.03 17.16 -18.76
C SER A 191 -14.84 18.33 -17.81
N ILE A 192 -14.80 18.05 -16.51
CA ILE A 192 -14.56 19.04 -15.47
C ILE A 192 -13.25 18.79 -14.74
N VAL A 193 -12.61 19.84 -14.26
CA VAL A 193 -11.46 19.82 -13.37
C VAL A 193 -11.88 20.48 -12.07
N LEU A 194 -11.70 19.78 -10.95
CA LEU A 194 -11.79 20.41 -9.63
C LEU A 194 -10.47 21.10 -9.33
N GLU A 195 -10.58 22.34 -8.88
CA GLU A 195 -9.48 23.14 -8.35
C GLU A 195 -9.82 23.58 -6.93
N LEU A 196 -8.92 23.31 -5.98
CA LEU A 196 -9.02 23.77 -4.60
C LEU A 196 -7.86 24.71 -4.32
N ARG A 197 -8.15 25.87 -3.74
CA ARG A 197 -7.13 26.85 -3.37
C ARG A 197 -7.09 27.01 -1.87
N SER A 198 -5.89 26.95 -1.29
CA SER A 198 -5.64 27.27 0.12
C SER A 198 -5.69 28.78 0.30
N GLY A 199 -6.15 29.24 1.46
CA GLY A 199 -6.07 30.66 1.80
C GLY A 199 -4.86 31.03 2.65
N SER A 200 -3.99 30.08 2.99
CA SER A 200 -2.74 30.34 3.71
C SER A 200 -1.70 31.03 2.81
N ALA A 201 -0.67 31.61 3.42
CA ALA A 201 0.40 32.29 2.71
C ALA A 201 1.13 31.30 1.79
N GLY A 202 0.86 31.35 0.48
CA GLY A 202 1.51 30.48 -0.50
C GLY A 202 0.68 30.09 -1.72
N ASP A 203 -0.58 30.52 -1.85
CA ASP A 203 -1.46 30.20 -2.99
C ASP A 203 -1.35 28.72 -3.43
N LEU A 204 -1.37 27.81 -2.46
CA LEU A 204 -1.30 26.38 -2.76
C LEU A 204 -2.59 25.98 -3.49
N VAL A 205 -2.43 25.53 -4.73
CA VAL A 205 -3.53 25.09 -5.61
C VAL A 205 -3.41 23.60 -5.87
N PHE A 206 -4.46 22.86 -5.51
CA PHE A 206 -4.67 21.50 -5.93
C PHE A 206 -5.59 21.45 -7.15
N ARG A 207 -5.23 20.66 -8.16
CA ARG A 207 -6.05 20.41 -9.36
C ARG A 207 -6.16 18.92 -9.63
N THR A 208 -7.36 18.46 -9.95
CA THR A 208 -7.58 17.07 -10.39
C THR A 208 -7.26 16.90 -11.87
N SER A 209 -7.14 15.65 -12.33
CA SER A 209 -7.24 15.35 -13.75
C SER A 209 -8.66 15.66 -14.26
N PRO A 210 -8.84 15.97 -15.57
CA PRO A 210 -10.16 16.13 -16.16
C PRO A 210 -11.02 14.87 -15.97
N MET A 211 -12.21 15.06 -15.42
CA MET A 211 -13.22 14.02 -15.22
C MET A 211 -14.33 14.20 -16.24
N ARG A 212 -14.52 13.20 -17.10
CA ARG A 212 -15.61 13.21 -18.08
C ARG A 212 -16.95 13.02 -17.38
N LEU A 213 -17.89 13.91 -17.67
CA LEU A 213 -19.29 13.81 -17.25
C LEU A 213 -20.10 13.04 -18.29
N ARG A 214 -21.17 12.39 -17.83
CA ARG A 214 -22.24 11.88 -18.69
C ARG A 214 -23.35 12.93 -18.77
N ALA A 215 -24.14 12.87 -19.84
CA ALA A 215 -25.41 13.56 -19.92
C ALA A 215 -26.32 13.09 -18.76
N GLY A 216 -26.99 14.04 -18.12
CA GLY A 216 -27.74 13.82 -16.89
C GLY A 216 -26.94 14.14 -15.62
N TRP A 217 -27.43 13.63 -14.48
CA TRP A 217 -26.82 13.81 -13.17
C TRP A 217 -25.63 12.88 -12.94
N ASN A 218 -24.52 13.45 -12.49
CA ASN A 218 -23.30 12.75 -12.13
C ASN A 218 -23.01 12.94 -10.65
N ASN A 219 -22.71 11.87 -9.92
CA ASN A 219 -22.18 11.97 -8.55
C ASN A 219 -20.65 12.01 -8.63
N VAL A 220 -20.08 13.21 -8.61
CA VAL A 220 -18.63 13.37 -8.66
C VAL A 220 -18.07 13.36 -7.23
N ARG A 221 -16.96 12.65 -7.07
CA ARG A 221 -16.28 12.48 -5.79
C ARG A 221 -14.80 12.75 -5.99
N PHE A 222 -14.26 13.59 -5.13
CA PHE A 222 -12.87 14.00 -5.16
C PHE A 222 -12.21 13.57 -3.85
N ASP A 223 -11.18 12.75 -3.97
CA ASP A 223 -10.40 12.27 -2.83
C ASP A 223 -9.53 13.42 -2.32
N LEU A 224 -9.85 13.95 -1.14
CA LEU A 224 -9.10 15.07 -0.55
C LEU A 224 -7.73 14.62 -0.05
N ALA A 225 -7.52 13.33 0.13
CA ALA A 225 -6.22 12.82 0.51
C ALA A 225 -5.18 13.10 -0.59
N ASP A 226 -5.59 13.19 -1.87
CA ASP A 226 -4.73 13.57 -3.01
C ASP A 226 -4.33 15.04 -2.98
N ALA A 227 -5.13 15.88 -2.32
CA ALA A 227 -4.86 17.30 -2.19
C ALA A 227 -3.75 17.61 -1.17
N GLY A 228 -3.53 16.74 -0.17
CA GLY A 228 -2.73 17.01 1.02
C GLY A 228 -1.46 17.85 0.83
N ALA A 229 -0.45 17.35 0.11
CA ALA A 229 0.81 18.09 -0.05
C ALA A 229 0.71 19.39 -0.87
N ARG A 230 -0.44 19.63 -1.53
CA ARG A 230 -0.71 20.76 -2.42
C ARG A 230 -1.87 21.63 -1.93
N LEU A 231 -2.41 21.35 -0.75
CA LEU A 231 -3.55 22.03 -0.17
C LEU A 231 -3.43 22.03 1.35
N ASP A 232 -3.42 23.21 1.94
CA ASP A 232 -3.65 23.38 3.37
C ASP A 232 -5.14 23.17 3.67
N ALA A 233 -5.50 21.93 3.98
CA ALA A 233 -6.87 21.56 4.29
C ALA A 233 -7.42 22.27 5.54
N ALA A 234 -6.57 22.84 6.40
CA ALA A 234 -7.07 23.61 7.55
C ALA A 234 -7.75 24.92 7.11
N TYR A 235 -7.45 25.40 5.89
CA TYR A 235 -8.01 26.63 5.37
C TYR A 235 -8.14 26.63 3.85
N VAL A 236 -9.24 26.05 3.35
CA VAL A 236 -9.62 26.09 1.93
C VAL A 236 -10.36 27.41 1.64
N ALA A 237 -9.81 28.21 0.73
CA ALA A 237 -10.32 29.55 0.39
C ALA A 237 -11.13 29.61 -0.89
N ALA A 238 -11.07 28.61 -1.76
CA ALA A 238 -11.95 28.52 -2.93
C ALA A 238 -12.09 27.08 -3.42
N ILE A 239 -13.27 26.79 -3.96
CA ILE A 239 -13.57 25.57 -4.72
C ILE A 239 -13.94 26.02 -6.13
N ALA A 240 -13.25 25.53 -7.13
CA ALA A 240 -13.50 25.89 -8.52
C ALA A 240 -13.78 24.63 -9.35
N LEU A 241 -14.89 24.63 -10.08
CA LEU A 241 -15.22 23.64 -11.10
C LEU A 241 -14.97 24.27 -12.46
N ARG A 242 -13.88 23.84 -13.11
CA ARG A 242 -13.48 24.33 -14.43
C ARG A 242 -13.91 23.36 -15.50
N VAL A 243 -14.43 23.85 -16.62
CA VAL A 243 -14.68 23.02 -17.81
C VAL A 243 -13.38 22.88 -18.59
N ALA A 244 -12.95 21.65 -18.88
CA ALA A 244 -11.76 21.39 -19.66
C ALA A 244 -11.99 21.79 -21.13
N GLU A 245 -11.03 22.52 -21.72
CA GLU A 245 -10.91 22.99 -23.11
C GLU A 245 -12.12 22.71 -24.02
N ARG A 246 -13.08 23.65 -24.04
CA ARG A 246 -14.27 23.62 -24.91
C ARG A 246 -14.35 24.94 -25.70
N ALA A 247 -14.72 24.85 -26.97
CA ALA A 247 -14.92 26.02 -27.83
C ALA A 247 -16.29 26.70 -27.61
N GLU A 248 -17.25 25.98 -27.05
CA GLU A 248 -18.62 26.43 -26.84
C GLU A 248 -18.95 26.56 -25.34
N PRO A 249 -19.87 27.47 -24.95
CA PRO A 249 -20.36 27.56 -23.58
C PRO A 249 -20.98 26.24 -23.10
N VAL A 250 -20.85 25.96 -21.81
CA VAL A 250 -21.39 24.74 -21.17
C VAL A 250 -22.30 25.13 -20.01
N THR A 251 -23.54 24.65 -20.04
CA THR A 251 -24.44 24.74 -18.89
C THR A 251 -24.23 23.55 -17.96
N LEU A 252 -23.97 23.84 -16.69
CA LEU A 252 -23.90 22.87 -15.60
C LEU A 252 -24.97 23.21 -14.57
N TRP A 253 -25.50 22.16 -13.91
CA TRP A 253 -26.23 22.33 -12.67
C TRP A 253 -25.47 21.65 -11.55
N LEU A 254 -25.43 22.30 -10.40
CA LEU A 254 -24.72 21.84 -9.21
C LEU A 254 -25.72 21.69 -8.07
N ASP A 255 -25.59 20.58 -7.35
CA ASP A 255 -26.35 20.25 -6.16
C ASP A 255 -25.47 19.45 -5.17
N ASP A 256 -25.87 19.33 -3.90
CA ASP A 256 -25.20 18.53 -2.85
C ASP A 256 -23.68 18.71 -2.72
N LEU A 257 -23.17 19.94 -2.63
CA LEU A 257 -21.74 20.14 -2.36
C LEU A 257 -21.45 19.76 -0.90
N THR A 258 -20.71 18.67 -0.68
CA THR A 258 -20.58 18.03 0.64
C THR A 258 -19.16 17.58 0.92
N LEU A 259 -18.72 17.70 2.17
CA LEU A 259 -17.53 17.03 2.69
C LEU A 259 -17.94 15.77 3.43
N LEU A 260 -17.17 14.71 3.23
CA LEU A 260 -17.44 13.39 3.77
C LEU A 260 -16.18 12.86 4.43
N ASP A 261 -16.30 12.35 5.66
CA ASP A 261 -15.32 11.42 6.21
C ASP A 261 -15.71 9.99 5.80
N ASN A 262 -15.04 9.49 4.77
CA ASN A 262 -15.26 8.16 4.25
C ASN A 262 -14.24 7.13 4.75
N ARG A 263 -13.56 7.42 5.88
CA ARG A 263 -12.67 6.47 6.54
C ARG A 263 -13.44 5.26 7.05
N ARG A 264 -12.97 4.08 6.67
CA ARG A 264 -13.52 2.80 7.13
C ARG A 264 -12.40 1.89 7.60
N ASP A 265 -12.43 1.54 8.87
CA ASP A 265 -11.57 0.49 9.40
C ASP A 265 -12.11 -0.88 8.94
N LEU A 266 -11.27 -1.63 8.23
CA LEU A 266 -11.58 -2.94 7.66
C LEU A 266 -11.02 -4.08 8.53
N LEU A 267 -9.92 -3.81 9.24
CA LEU A 267 -9.32 -4.68 10.24
C LEU A 267 -8.57 -3.80 11.24
N GLY A 268 -8.81 -3.97 12.55
CA GLY A 268 -8.08 -3.24 13.58
C GLY A 268 -8.12 -1.71 13.42
N THR A 269 -7.21 -1.02 14.10
CA THR A 269 -6.98 0.42 13.96
C THR A 269 -5.47 0.70 14.06
N PRO A 270 -4.97 1.82 13.49
CA PRO A 270 -3.58 2.21 13.64
C PRO A 270 -3.17 2.45 15.10
N ASP A 271 -4.12 2.80 15.97
CA ASP A 271 -3.92 3.01 17.40
C ASP A 271 -4.12 1.73 18.24
N GLY A 272 -4.16 0.57 17.58
CA GLY A 272 -4.26 -0.74 18.23
C GLY A 272 -3.00 -1.14 19.01
N PRO A 273 -2.98 -2.38 19.57
CA PRO A 273 -1.78 -2.91 20.21
C PRO A 273 -0.58 -2.94 19.25
N GLU A 274 0.62 -2.69 19.77
CA GLU A 274 1.85 -2.70 18.95
C GLU A 274 1.99 -4.03 18.18
N GLY A 275 2.27 -3.94 16.89
CA GLY A 275 2.39 -5.07 15.98
C GLY A 275 1.08 -5.67 15.50
N ALA A 276 -0.08 -5.22 16.00
CA ALA A 276 -1.37 -5.64 15.47
C ALA A 276 -1.54 -5.12 14.03
N LEU A 277 -1.90 -6.02 13.13
CA LEU A 277 -2.24 -5.66 11.76
C LEU A 277 -3.52 -4.84 11.72
N TYR A 278 -3.54 -3.83 10.85
CA TYR A 278 -4.73 -3.08 10.54
C TYR A 278 -4.83 -2.77 9.04
N ALA A 279 -6.06 -2.63 8.57
CA ALA A 279 -6.41 -2.18 7.23
C ALA A 279 -7.50 -1.10 7.33
N ARG A 280 -7.30 0.03 6.66
CA ARG A 280 -8.23 1.15 6.64
C ARG A 280 -8.40 1.63 5.21
N GLN A 281 -9.65 1.80 4.78
CA GLN A 281 -9.95 2.47 3.52
C GLN A 281 -10.18 3.96 3.77
N ILE A 282 -9.54 4.81 2.95
CA ILE A 282 -9.73 6.26 2.94
C ILE A 282 -9.88 6.69 1.50
N GLY A 283 -11.03 7.20 1.08
CA GLY A 283 -11.22 7.58 -0.31
C GLY A 283 -11.05 6.36 -1.23
N THR A 284 -10.17 6.52 -2.20
CA THR A 284 -9.71 5.47 -3.12
C THR A 284 -8.49 4.70 -2.60
N ARG A 285 -7.95 5.10 -1.45
CA ARG A 285 -6.73 4.53 -0.87
C ARG A 285 -7.05 3.41 0.10
N LEU A 286 -6.17 2.43 0.13
CA LEU A 286 -6.16 1.38 1.14
C LEU A 286 -4.87 1.48 1.95
N ILE A 287 -5.00 1.79 3.23
CA ILE A 287 -3.89 1.86 4.18
C ILE A 287 -3.78 0.50 4.87
N VAL A 288 -2.59 -0.08 4.86
CA VAL A 288 -2.29 -1.37 5.49
C VAL A 288 -1.05 -1.20 6.36
N GLY A 289 -1.09 -1.63 7.61
CA GLY A 289 0.08 -1.52 8.47
C GLY A 289 0.05 -2.46 9.66
N ALA A 290 1.11 -2.37 10.46
CA ALA A 290 1.17 -2.94 11.79
C ALA A 290 1.41 -1.82 12.78
N SER A 291 0.53 -1.67 13.79
CA SER A 291 0.57 -0.54 14.72
C SER A 291 1.96 -0.39 15.36
N GLY A 292 2.48 0.84 15.39
CA GLY A 292 3.81 1.13 15.93
C GLY A 292 5.00 0.60 15.14
N ARG A 293 4.81 0.00 13.95
CA ARG A 293 5.89 -0.58 13.14
C ARG A 293 6.02 0.06 11.76
N PHE A 294 5.01 -0.11 10.91
CA PHE A 294 5.01 0.40 9.55
C PHE A 294 3.59 0.65 9.04
N GLU A 295 3.49 1.46 7.99
CA GLU A 295 2.25 1.75 7.28
C GLU A 295 2.51 1.85 5.76
N LEU A 296 1.72 1.16 4.97
CA LEU A 296 1.73 1.13 3.51
C LEU A 296 0.45 1.76 3.00
N VAL A 297 0.57 2.72 2.09
CA VAL A 297 -0.59 3.34 1.44
C VAL A 297 -0.68 2.82 0.01
N PHE A 298 -1.76 2.11 -0.28
CA PHE A 298 -2.08 1.65 -1.62
C PHE A 298 -2.95 2.67 -2.33
N GLN A 299 -2.59 2.99 -3.56
CA GLN A 299 -3.40 3.82 -4.46
C GLN A 299 -3.22 3.33 -5.89
N SER A 300 -4.32 3.15 -6.62
CA SER A 300 -4.28 2.65 -8.00
C SER A 300 -3.46 1.37 -8.18
N GLY A 301 -3.48 0.49 -7.17
CA GLY A 301 -2.78 -0.79 -7.22
C GLY A 301 -1.30 -0.77 -6.92
N LEU A 302 -0.76 0.36 -6.47
CA LEU A 302 0.64 0.50 -6.09
C LEU A 302 0.75 0.94 -4.64
N ILE A 303 1.88 0.62 -4.00
CA ILE A 303 2.25 1.24 -2.74
C ILE A 303 2.81 2.62 -3.05
N THR A 304 2.04 3.68 -2.79
CA THR A 304 2.45 5.07 -3.07
C THR A 304 3.11 5.75 -1.89
N ARG A 305 2.95 5.22 -0.67
CA ARG A 305 3.69 5.64 0.53
C ARG A 305 4.06 4.43 1.38
N CYS A 306 5.19 4.55 2.06
CA CYS A 306 5.68 3.57 3.01
C CYS A 306 6.32 4.30 4.18
N TYR A 307 5.65 4.27 5.33
CA TYR A 307 6.10 4.90 6.57
C TYR A 307 6.64 3.84 7.52
N GLN A 308 7.80 4.09 8.12
CA GLN A 308 8.33 3.26 9.21
C GLN A 308 7.93 3.88 10.54
N THR A 309 6.69 3.64 10.98
CA THR A 309 6.10 4.32 12.14
C THR A 309 6.80 4.04 13.47
N ALA A 310 7.64 3.00 13.55
CA ALA A 310 8.52 2.77 14.71
C ALA A 310 9.57 3.88 14.87
N VAL A 311 10.06 4.43 13.75
CA VAL A 311 11.10 5.48 13.70
C VAL A 311 10.46 6.85 13.53
N ASP A 312 9.39 6.94 12.74
CA ASP A 312 8.64 8.16 12.47
C ASP A 312 7.13 7.97 12.77
N PRO A 313 6.72 8.09 14.05
CA PRO A 313 5.31 7.93 14.45
C PRO A 313 4.37 8.94 13.80
N HIS A 314 4.89 10.08 13.35
CA HIS A 314 4.11 11.17 12.77
C HIS A 314 3.98 11.07 11.25
N ARG A 315 4.62 10.09 10.60
CA ARG A 315 4.52 9.81 9.16
C ARG A 315 4.94 11.01 8.30
N LEU A 316 5.96 11.73 8.75
CA LEU A 316 6.55 12.87 8.04
C LEU A 316 7.42 12.40 6.86
N ALA A 317 8.14 11.29 7.02
CA ALA A 317 9.05 10.73 6.03
C ALA A 317 8.52 9.42 5.44
N SER A 318 8.21 9.44 4.14
CA SER A 318 7.91 8.21 3.36
C SER A 318 9.19 7.72 2.69
N LEU A 319 9.41 6.40 2.66
CA LEU A 319 10.48 5.78 1.86
C LEU A 319 10.24 5.92 0.35
N CYS A 320 9.04 6.30 -0.07
CA CYS A 320 8.69 6.47 -1.48
C CYS A 320 7.82 7.73 -1.67
N LEU A 321 8.46 8.84 -2.03
CA LEU A 321 7.80 10.14 -2.23
C LEU A 321 7.37 10.35 -3.69
N ASN A 322 8.32 10.24 -4.63
CA ASN A 322 8.12 10.57 -6.04
C ASN A 322 7.90 9.34 -6.95
N GLY A 323 8.01 8.13 -6.41
CA GLY A 323 7.76 6.88 -7.13
C GLY A 323 7.03 5.86 -6.25
N PRO A 324 6.35 4.88 -6.85
CA PRO A 324 5.73 3.79 -6.10
C PRO A 324 6.74 2.76 -5.59
N LEU A 325 6.44 2.17 -4.44
CA LEU A 325 7.16 1.03 -3.88
C LEU A 325 6.60 -0.30 -4.43
N GLY A 326 7.51 -1.23 -4.71
CA GLY A 326 7.19 -2.55 -5.29
C GLY A 326 7.36 -2.63 -6.80
N PRO A 327 7.24 -3.84 -7.38
CA PRO A 327 7.59 -4.09 -8.77
C PRO A 327 6.63 -3.33 -9.71
N VAL A 328 7.15 -2.29 -10.36
CA VAL A 328 6.41 -1.48 -11.34
C VAL A 328 6.92 -1.83 -12.73
N PRO A 329 6.05 -2.26 -13.66
CA PRO A 329 6.47 -2.55 -15.02
C PRO A 329 6.88 -1.25 -15.70
N LEU A 330 8.04 -1.27 -16.37
CA LEU A 330 8.55 -0.12 -17.10
C LEU A 330 8.22 -0.25 -18.60
N PRO A 331 7.88 0.85 -19.28
CA PRO A 331 7.69 0.90 -20.74
C PRO A 331 9.05 0.98 -21.46
N ILE A 332 10.02 0.15 -21.05
CA ILE A 332 11.37 0.11 -21.61
C ILE A 332 11.67 -1.32 -22.02
N HIS A 333 12.44 -1.49 -23.09
CA HIS A 333 12.92 -2.80 -23.47
C HIS A 333 14.02 -3.31 -22.52
N SER A 334 13.86 -4.52 -21.97
CA SER A 334 14.84 -5.13 -21.05
C SER A 334 16.26 -5.20 -21.64
N ALA A 335 16.40 -5.28 -22.97
CA ALA A 335 17.71 -5.26 -23.63
C ALA A 335 18.48 -3.94 -23.45
N ALA A 336 17.82 -2.79 -23.50
CA ALA A 336 18.46 -1.49 -23.30
C ALA A 336 19.08 -1.38 -21.89
N ILE A 337 18.32 -1.85 -20.90
CA ILE A 337 18.77 -1.90 -19.50
C ILE A 337 19.99 -2.84 -19.35
N ARG A 338 19.96 -4.02 -19.99
CA ARG A 338 21.09 -4.97 -19.98
C ARG A 338 22.31 -4.44 -20.73
N ALA A 339 22.13 -3.67 -21.80
CA ALA A 339 23.23 -3.03 -22.52
C ALA A 339 23.87 -1.88 -21.70
N GLY A 340 23.22 -1.42 -20.62
CA GLY A 340 23.68 -0.28 -19.83
C GLY A 340 23.45 1.05 -20.54
N GLU A 341 22.48 1.08 -21.45
CA GLU A 341 22.08 2.31 -22.11
C GLU A 341 21.45 3.27 -21.10
N ALA A 342 21.69 4.57 -21.31
CA ALA A 342 20.99 5.59 -20.55
C ALA A 342 19.51 5.55 -20.93
N VAL A 343 18.64 5.46 -19.94
CA VAL A 343 17.19 5.44 -20.17
C VAL A 343 16.54 6.64 -19.51
N SER A 344 15.69 7.32 -20.26
CA SER A 344 14.83 8.39 -19.72
C SER A 344 13.53 7.77 -19.20
N LEU A 345 13.23 8.05 -17.93
CA LEU A 345 12.02 7.59 -17.25
C LEU A 345 11.30 8.79 -16.66
N ASP A 346 10.08 9.04 -17.13
CA ASP A 346 9.17 9.97 -16.48
C ASP A 346 8.34 9.20 -15.44
N VAL A 347 8.82 9.17 -14.19
CA VAL A 347 8.18 8.42 -13.10
C VAL A 347 6.85 9.06 -12.70
N ALA A 348 6.72 10.38 -12.83
CA ALA A 348 5.45 11.07 -12.63
C ALA A 348 4.44 10.63 -13.71
N ALA A 349 4.86 10.50 -14.96
CA ALA A 349 4.04 9.88 -16.00
C ALA A 349 3.81 8.39 -15.72
N LEU A 350 4.74 7.60 -15.18
CA LEU A 350 4.41 6.21 -14.82
C LEU A 350 3.30 6.15 -13.76
N ALA A 351 3.29 7.07 -12.81
CA ALA A 351 2.22 7.19 -11.82
C ALA A 351 0.92 7.74 -12.43
N ALA A 352 1.00 8.75 -13.31
CA ALA A 352 -0.14 9.54 -13.79
C ALA A 352 -0.69 9.14 -15.17
N SER A 353 0.13 8.59 -16.06
CA SER A 353 -0.21 8.34 -17.45
C SER A 353 -1.03 7.05 -17.60
N GLY A 354 -2.30 7.25 -17.91
CA GLY A 354 -2.89 6.53 -19.03
C GLY A 354 -2.35 7.19 -20.30
N GLY A 355 -1.38 6.56 -20.96
CA GLY A 355 -0.90 7.00 -22.28
C GLY A 355 -2.03 7.01 -23.34
N PRO A 356 -1.74 6.93 -24.65
CA PRO A 356 -2.80 6.81 -25.66
C PRO A 356 -3.74 5.60 -25.42
N SER A 357 -3.28 4.61 -24.64
CA SER A 357 -4.06 3.53 -24.06
C SER A 357 -4.64 3.92 -22.69
N ARG A 358 -5.95 3.75 -22.52
CA ARG A 358 -6.65 3.95 -21.24
C ARG A 358 -6.22 2.86 -20.25
N LEU A 359 -5.21 3.16 -19.44
CA LEU A 359 -4.79 2.31 -18.35
C LEU A 359 -5.79 2.44 -17.19
N ARG A 360 -6.55 1.39 -16.96
CA ARG A 360 -7.41 1.27 -15.78
C ARG A 360 -6.64 0.52 -14.70
N ARG A 361 -6.54 1.14 -13.53
CA ARG A 361 -5.93 0.53 -12.35
C ARG A 361 -6.95 0.40 -11.25
N THR A 362 -7.05 -0.77 -10.66
CA THR A 362 -7.93 -1.03 -9.52
C THR A 362 -7.17 -1.78 -8.45
N HIS A 363 -7.62 -1.67 -7.21
CA HIS A 363 -7.18 -2.54 -6.13
C HIS A 363 -8.31 -2.82 -5.17
N ARG A 364 -8.17 -3.92 -4.43
CA ARG A 364 -9.13 -4.35 -3.42
C ARG A 364 -8.44 -5.13 -2.33
N LEU A 365 -8.99 -5.03 -1.12
CA LEU A 365 -8.66 -5.90 -0.02
C LEU A 365 -9.31 -7.27 -0.27
N VAL A 366 -8.51 -8.32 -0.40
CA VAL A 366 -9.00 -9.70 -0.63
C VAL A 366 -9.09 -10.48 0.67
N GLU A 367 -8.14 -10.25 1.58
CA GLU A 367 -8.08 -10.92 2.88
C GLU A 367 -7.58 -9.94 3.94
N ALA A 368 -8.17 -9.99 5.13
CA ALA A 368 -7.65 -9.28 6.29
C ALA A 368 -7.94 -10.07 7.56
N ASN A 369 -6.89 -10.52 8.23
CA ASN A 369 -6.96 -11.18 9.52
C ASN A 369 -5.73 -10.80 10.37
N ALA A 370 -5.65 -11.34 11.59
CA ALA A 370 -4.59 -10.96 12.52
C ALA A 370 -3.18 -11.41 12.09
N LEU A 371 -3.05 -12.33 11.12
CA LEU A 371 -1.76 -12.88 10.68
C LEU A 371 -1.28 -12.24 9.38
N ARG A 372 -2.19 -11.96 8.45
CA ARG A 372 -1.85 -11.31 7.18
C ARG A 372 -2.99 -10.47 6.61
N ILE A 373 -2.59 -9.57 5.74
CA ILE A 373 -3.47 -8.80 4.87
C ILE A 373 -3.08 -9.08 3.42
N VAL A 374 -4.07 -9.37 2.57
CA VAL A 374 -3.86 -9.58 1.14
C VAL A 374 -4.57 -8.52 0.33
N VAL A 375 -3.80 -7.77 -0.45
CA VAL A 375 -4.28 -6.77 -1.41
C VAL A 375 -4.08 -7.31 -2.81
N GLU A 376 -5.10 -7.23 -3.65
CA GLU A 376 -5.01 -7.54 -5.07
C GLU A 376 -5.20 -6.27 -5.87
N ALA A 377 -4.40 -6.10 -6.89
CA ALA A 377 -4.50 -5.00 -7.83
C ALA A 377 -4.50 -5.50 -9.26
N GLU A 378 -5.22 -4.80 -10.12
CA GLU A 378 -5.32 -5.11 -11.54
C GLU A 378 -5.01 -3.86 -12.33
N TRP A 379 -4.07 -4.00 -13.27
CA TRP A 379 -3.71 -3.00 -14.25
C TRP A 379 -4.13 -3.51 -15.61
N SER A 380 -5.21 -2.96 -16.15
CA SER A 380 -5.73 -3.34 -17.45
C SER A 380 -5.57 -2.20 -18.44
N TRP A 381 -5.12 -2.49 -19.66
CA TRP A 381 -5.06 -1.49 -20.73
C TRP A 381 -5.79 -1.98 -21.97
N THR A 382 -6.37 -1.04 -22.71
CA THR A 382 -6.90 -1.31 -24.04
C THR A 382 -5.87 -0.89 -25.07
N VAL A 383 -5.37 -1.86 -25.84
CA VAL A 383 -4.58 -1.57 -27.04
C VAL A 383 -5.54 -1.00 -28.07
N ALA A 384 -5.24 0.18 -28.60
CA ALA A 384 -6.04 0.80 -29.65
C ALA A 384 -5.80 0.07 -30.98
N GLU A 385 -6.28 -1.16 -31.10
CA GLU A 385 -6.36 -1.87 -32.38
C GLU A 385 -7.75 -1.67 -33.00
N SER A 386 -7.76 -1.57 -34.33
CA SER A 386 -8.92 -1.29 -35.20
C SER A 386 -10.26 -1.74 -34.62
N ALA A 387 -11.27 -0.87 -34.71
CA ALA A 387 -12.61 -0.94 -34.10
C ALA A 387 -13.47 -2.20 -34.41
N SER A 388 -12.92 -3.21 -35.07
CA SER A 388 -13.61 -4.38 -35.62
C SER A 388 -13.64 -5.63 -34.74
N GLN A 389 -12.86 -5.72 -33.65
CA GLN A 389 -12.93 -6.88 -32.74
C GLN A 389 -12.79 -6.48 -31.26
N PRO A 390 -13.65 -6.99 -30.36
CA PRO A 390 -13.48 -6.82 -28.92
C PRO A 390 -12.29 -7.68 -28.47
N THR A 391 -11.12 -7.06 -28.32
CA THR A 391 -9.97 -7.69 -27.69
C THR A 391 -10.19 -7.76 -26.18
N THR A 392 -9.92 -8.93 -25.59
CA THR A 392 -9.94 -9.06 -24.12
C THR A 392 -8.85 -8.15 -23.57
N PRO A 393 -9.14 -7.22 -22.63
CA PRO A 393 -8.12 -6.31 -22.12
C PRO A 393 -7.01 -7.11 -21.48
N GLU A 394 -5.78 -6.77 -21.84
CA GLU A 394 -4.61 -7.32 -21.19
C GLU A 394 -4.53 -6.75 -19.78
N ALA A 395 -4.25 -7.62 -18.81
CA ALA A 395 -4.19 -7.25 -17.42
C ALA A 395 -2.95 -7.82 -16.73
N LEU A 396 -2.26 -6.97 -15.96
CA LEU A 396 -1.34 -7.39 -14.93
C LEU A 396 -2.08 -7.45 -13.60
N VAL A 397 -2.05 -8.61 -12.96
CA VAL A 397 -2.60 -8.83 -11.62
C VAL A 397 -1.46 -8.88 -10.62
N PHE A 398 -1.47 -7.94 -9.68
CA PHE A 398 -0.56 -7.87 -8.55
C PHE A 398 -1.27 -8.43 -7.33
N ARG A 399 -0.57 -9.26 -6.55
CA ARG A 399 -1.05 -9.76 -5.27
C ARG A 399 0.01 -9.49 -4.22
N TYR A 400 -0.35 -8.72 -3.20
CA TYR A 400 0.48 -8.31 -2.08
C TYR A 400 0.01 -9.05 -0.83
N ALA A 401 0.81 -9.97 -0.29
CA ALA A 401 0.57 -10.57 1.02
C ALA A 401 1.49 -9.94 2.06
N ILE A 402 0.89 -9.29 3.06
CA ILE A 402 1.55 -8.41 4.03
C ILE A 402 1.38 -8.99 5.43
N ASP A 403 2.45 -9.07 6.20
CA ASP A 403 2.41 -9.54 7.58
C ASP A 403 2.86 -8.49 8.61
N ALA A 404 2.67 -8.80 9.89
CA ALA A 404 2.98 -7.91 11.01
C ALA A 404 4.49 -7.58 11.15
N CYS A 405 5.35 -8.30 10.44
CA CYS A 405 6.80 -8.13 10.46
C CYS A 405 7.30 -7.22 9.32
N GLY A 406 6.40 -6.68 8.50
CA GLY A 406 6.77 -5.80 7.40
C GLY A 406 7.31 -6.56 6.19
N ARG A 407 6.97 -7.85 6.05
CA ARG A 407 7.22 -8.60 4.82
C ARG A 407 6.04 -8.39 3.87
N VAL A 408 6.35 -7.98 2.65
CA VAL A 408 5.38 -7.79 1.57
C VAL A 408 5.77 -8.72 0.43
N HIS A 409 5.07 -9.85 0.34
CA HIS A 409 5.24 -10.78 -0.76
C HIS A 409 4.44 -10.27 -1.95
N VAL A 410 5.11 -10.05 -3.07
CA VAL A 410 4.49 -9.53 -4.29
C VAL A 410 4.57 -10.58 -5.38
N ALA A 411 3.41 -10.95 -5.91
CA ALA A 411 3.29 -11.75 -7.11
C ALA A 411 2.65 -10.92 -8.21
N VAL A 412 3.28 -10.90 -9.39
CA VAL A 412 2.73 -10.27 -10.59
C VAL A 412 2.47 -11.37 -11.61
N ARG A 413 1.26 -11.40 -12.15
CA ARG A 413 0.82 -12.36 -13.15
C ARG A 413 0.22 -11.64 -14.35
N SER A 414 0.52 -12.11 -15.56
CA SER A 414 -0.19 -11.76 -16.79
C SER A 414 -0.85 -13.01 -17.39
N ALA A 415 -2.12 -12.92 -17.78
CA ALA A 415 -2.81 -13.99 -18.50
C ALA A 415 -2.58 -13.93 -20.03
N ALA A 416 -2.20 -12.76 -20.57
CA ALA A 416 -1.94 -12.57 -21.98
C ALA A 416 -0.47 -12.90 -22.28
N VAL A 417 -0.26 -14.07 -22.90
CA VAL A 417 1.06 -14.59 -23.30
C VAL A 417 1.47 -14.06 -24.69
N GLU A 418 0.54 -13.58 -25.51
CA GLU A 418 0.79 -13.39 -26.94
C GLU A 418 1.25 -11.99 -27.36
N THR A 419 1.01 -10.95 -26.55
CA THR A 419 1.13 -9.55 -26.99
C THR A 419 2.32 -8.80 -26.42
N PHE A 420 2.90 -9.24 -25.30
CA PHE A 420 4.21 -8.73 -24.91
C PHE A 420 5.28 -9.39 -25.76
N ALA A 421 5.66 -8.73 -26.86
CA ALA A 421 6.81 -9.15 -27.67
C ALA A 421 8.08 -9.40 -26.82
N MET A 422 8.18 -8.72 -25.67
CA MET A 422 9.10 -9.02 -24.57
C MET A 422 8.44 -8.62 -23.22
N PRO A 423 8.64 -9.38 -22.13
CA PRO A 423 8.14 -9.00 -20.81
C PRO A 423 8.80 -7.68 -20.34
N PRO A 424 8.02 -6.74 -19.77
CA PRO A 424 8.57 -5.48 -19.31
C PRO A 424 9.53 -5.71 -18.11
N PRO A 425 10.62 -4.94 -18.01
CA PRO A 425 11.43 -4.93 -16.80
C PRO A 425 10.61 -4.34 -15.64
N PHE A 426 10.92 -4.78 -14.42
CA PHE A 426 10.27 -4.29 -13.21
C PHE A 426 11.23 -3.41 -12.41
N ALA A 427 10.76 -2.27 -11.95
CA ALA A 427 11.50 -1.41 -11.03
C ALA A 427 10.90 -1.41 -9.63
N VAL A 428 11.77 -1.24 -8.63
CA VAL A 428 11.38 -0.73 -7.31
C VAL A 428 12.03 0.63 -7.14
N PHE A 429 11.20 1.64 -6.84
CA PHE A 429 11.65 3.00 -6.60
C PHE A 429 11.77 3.27 -5.10
N ILE A 430 12.77 4.06 -4.73
CA ILE A 430 12.93 4.60 -3.39
C ILE A 430 13.30 6.08 -3.50
N ASP A 431 12.65 6.89 -2.68
CA ASP A 431 12.91 8.33 -2.59
C ASP A 431 12.34 8.82 -1.26
N ALA A 432 13.18 9.46 -0.46
CA ALA A 432 12.79 9.97 0.85
C ALA A 432 12.79 11.50 0.85
N ALA A 433 11.94 12.08 1.69
CA ALA A 433 11.74 13.52 1.79
C ALA A 433 12.96 14.31 2.31
N ASP A 434 14.00 13.62 2.80
CA ASP A 434 15.06 14.22 3.63
C ASP A 434 16.38 14.50 2.87
N ASP A 435 16.35 14.64 1.53
CA ASP A 435 17.55 14.80 0.69
C ASP A 435 18.62 13.69 0.88
N ARG A 436 18.24 12.57 1.50
CA ARG A 436 19.14 11.45 1.77
C ARG A 436 19.58 10.82 0.45
N ALA A 437 20.89 10.63 0.29
CA ALA A 437 21.43 9.87 -0.82
C ALA A 437 21.17 8.38 -0.60
N TRP A 438 20.32 7.80 -1.44
CA TRP A 438 19.99 6.38 -1.41
C TRP A 438 20.90 5.58 -2.32
N GLN A 439 21.45 4.48 -1.79
CA GLN A 439 22.22 3.52 -2.57
C GLN A 439 21.57 2.14 -2.52
N PHE A 440 21.44 1.51 -3.68
CA PHE A 440 21.10 0.09 -3.76
C PHE A 440 22.38 -0.75 -3.79
N ASP A 441 22.61 -1.53 -2.73
CA ASP A 441 23.55 -2.65 -2.80
C ASP A 441 22.87 -3.81 -3.54
N VAL A 442 23.32 -4.05 -4.77
CA VAL A 442 22.78 -5.08 -5.65
C VAL A 442 23.67 -6.33 -5.60
N GLN A 443 23.09 -7.44 -5.15
CA GLN A 443 23.80 -8.72 -5.04
C GLN A 443 23.12 -9.81 -5.86
N ASN A 444 23.88 -10.41 -6.79
CA ASN A 444 23.47 -11.56 -7.58
C ASN A 444 24.11 -12.81 -6.95
N THR A 445 23.40 -13.48 -6.06
CA THR A 445 23.96 -14.62 -5.33
C THR A 445 23.47 -15.94 -5.92
N GLY A 446 24.42 -16.71 -6.46
CA GLY A 446 24.20 -18.11 -6.79
C GLY A 446 24.50 -18.97 -5.57
N SER A 447 23.47 -19.42 -4.84
CA SER A 447 23.65 -20.37 -3.74
C SER A 447 23.20 -21.78 -4.15
N ARG A 448 23.68 -22.82 -3.47
CA ARG A 448 23.18 -24.20 -3.62
C ARG A 448 21.67 -24.34 -3.35
N ARG A 449 21.04 -23.36 -2.70
CA ARG A 449 19.61 -23.39 -2.34
C ARG A 449 18.72 -22.66 -3.34
N GLY A 450 19.29 -22.01 -4.34
CA GLY A 450 18.56 -21.22 -5.32
C GLY A 450 19.28 -19.91 -5.61
N ARG A 451 18.87 -19.29 -6.71
CA ARG A 451 19.34 -17.99 -7.17
C ARG A 451 18.35 -16.93 -6.68
N TYR A 452 18.81 -15.92 -5.93
CA TYR A 452 18.03 -14.70 -5.63
C TYR A 452 18.80 -13.45 -6.08
N LEU A 453 18.09 -12.40 -6.47
CA LEU A 453 18.65 -11.06 -6.66
C LEU A 453 18.20 -10.20 -5.49
N ARG A 454 19.11 -9.41 -4.91
CA ARG A 454 18.80 -8.54 -3.79
C ARG A 454 19.19 -7.12 -4.13
N ALA A 455 18.31 -6.18 -3.82
CA ALA A 455 18.58 -4.75 -3.73
C ALA A 455 18.31 -4.30 -2.30
N ALA A 456 19.29 -3.74 -1.62
CA ALA A 456 19.10 -3.16 -0.29
C ALA A 456 19.34 -1.65 -0.34
N ALA A 457 18.36 -0.87 0.08
CA ALA A 457 18.44 0.57 0.14
C ALA A 457 18.86 1.02 1.54
N ARG A 458 19.87 1.89 1.58
CA ARG A 458 20.39 2.54 2.79
C ARG A 458 20.49 4.03 2.58
N ALA A 459 20.23 4.80 3.62
CA ALA A 459 20.71 6.18 3.71
C ALA A 459 22.24 6.17 3.75
N ALA A 460 22.90 7.08 3.03
CA ALA A 460 24.35 7.09 2.87
C ALA A 460 25.15 7.20 4.19
N ASP A 461 24.54 7.75 5.23
CA ASP A 461 25.10 7.97 6.56
C ASP A 461 24.65 6.92 7.59
N GLU A 462 23.74 6.00 7.24
CA GLU A 462 23.26 4.96 8.14
C GLU A 462 23.79 3.56 7.77
N PRO A 463 24.26 2.77 8.75
CA PRO A 463 24.71 1.40 8.50
C PRO A 463 23.55 0.41 8.29
N ARG A 464 22.30 0.85 8.49
CA ARG A 464 21.12 -0.01 8.49
C ARG A 464 20.42 0.01 7.14
N ASP A 465 20.03 -1.18 6.67
CA ASP A 465 19.09 -1.31 5.57
C ASP A 465 17.73 -0.76 6.01
N GLU A 466 17.14 0.16 5.23
CA GLU A 466 15.78 0.68 5.51
C GLU A 466 14.73 -0.03 4.64
N LEU A 467 15.11 -0.44 3.43
CA LEU A 467 14.28 -1.22 2.53
C LEU A 467 15.11 -2.33 1.88
N ILE A 468 14.55 -3.52 1.76
CA ILE A 468 15.19 -4.60 1.03
C ILE A 468 14.19 -5.20 0.05
N TRP A 469 14.62 -5.35 -1.20
CA TRP A 469 13.89 -6.02 -2.26
C TRP A 469 14.61 -7.29 -2.66
N ILE A 470 13.90 -8.42 -2.66
CA ILE A 470 14.44 -9.73 -3.01
C ILE A 470 13.61 -10.32 -4.14
N VAL A 471 14.24 -10.70 -5.25
CA VAL A 471 13.61 -11.39 -6.37
C VAL A 471 13.86 -12.89 -6.23
N CYS A 472 12.78 -13.66 -6.07
CA CYS A 472 12.84 -15.08 -5.71
C CYS A 472 13.08 -16.02 -6.91
N GLU A 473 12.61 -15.63 -8.09
CA GLU A 473 12.66 -16.44 -9.31
C GLU A 473 13.03 -15.58 -10.51
N TYR A 474 14.16 -15.88 -11.17
CA TYR A 474 14.64 -15.14 -12.34
C TYR A 474 15.35 -16.06 -13.33
N GLY A 475 15.37 -15.67 -14.62
CA GLY A 475 16.10 -16.39 -15.66
C GLY A 475 17.61 -16.24 -15.53
N ASP A 476 18.40 -17.13 -16.12
CA ASP A 476 19.86 -17.18 -15.93
C ASP A 476 20.58 -15.86 -16.24
N ASP A 477 20.10 -15.08 -17.23
CA ASP A 477 20.67 -13.77 -17.59
C ASP A 477 19.90 -12.57 -17.01
N ALA A 478 19.04 -12.79 -16.01
CA ALA A 478 18.38 -11.66 -15.36
C ALA A 478 19.40 -10.85 -14.55
N GLY A 479 19.36 -9.54 -14.74
CA GLY A 479 20.22 -8.60 -14.05
C GLY A 479 19.40 -7.66 -13.19
N LEU A 480 19.91 -7.36 -12.01
CA LEU A 480 19.44 -6.24 -11.20
C LEU A 480 20.42 -5.08 -11.40
N ARG A 481 19.89 -3.87 -11.62
CA ARG A 481 20.69 -2.65 -11.81
C ARG A 481 20.17 -1.52 -10.97
N SER A 482 21.07 -0.72 -10.42
CA SER A 482 20.69 0.57 -9.83
C SER A 482 20.60 1.61 -10.94
N LEU A 483 19.48 2.30 -11.04
CA LEU A 483 19.31 3.50 -11.85
C LEU A 483 19.16 4.70 -10.92
N ARG A 484 19.74 5.81 -11.33
CA ARG A 484 19.54 7.11 -10.70
C ARG A 484 19.17 8.09 -11.80
N PRO A 485 17.97 8.71 -11.78
CA PRO A 485 17.65 9.77 -12.71
C PRO A 485 18.64 10.94 -12.51
N LEU A 486 18.99 11.60 -13.61
CA LEU A 486 19.76 12.83 -13.56
C LEU A 486 18.94 13.88 -12.80
N ASP A 487 19.59 14.63 -11.91
CA ASP A 487 19.00 15.72 -11.13
C ASP A 487 17.82 15.32 -10.22
N SER A 488 17.80 14.06 -9.75
CA SER A 488 16.77 13.56 -8.83
C SER A 488 17.38 12.87 -7.60
N THR A 489 16.67 12.96 -6.48
CA THR A 489 16.92 12.18 -5.25
C THR A 489 16.41 10.75 -5.36
N LEU A 490 15.53 10.48 -6.34
CA LEU A 490 14.97 9.17 -6.63
C LEU A 490 16.10 8.19 -6.99
N SER A 491 16.09 7.03 -6.34
CA SER A 491 16.90 5.88 -6.72
C SER A 491 15.97 4.73 -7.10
N ALA A 492 16.37 3.92 -8.08
CA ALA A 492 15.60 2.76 -8.48
C ALA A 492 16.48 1.53 -8.61
N ALA A 493 15.99 0.39 -8.15
CA ALA A 493 16.53 -0.91 -8.52
C ALA A 493 15.66 -1.47 -9.65
N VAL A 494 16.26 -1.91 -10.75
CA VAL A 494 15.54 -2.41 -11.92
C VAL A 494 15.97 -3.83 -12.26
N LEU A 495 15.00 -4.72 -12.25
CA LEU A 495 15.10 -6.08 -12.71
C LEU A 495 14.87 -6.13 -14.23
N ALA A 496 15.91 -6.50 -14.97
CA ALA A 496 15.82 -6.80 -16.38
C ALA A 496 15.93 -8.32 -16.57
N ASP A 497 14.79 -8.98 -16.80
CA ASP A 497 14.74 -10.43 -17.06
C ASP A 497 14.75 -10.71 -18.59
N PRO A 498 15.62 -11.58 -19.11
CA PRO A 498 15.71 -11.94 -20.53
C PRO A 498 14.60 -12.88 -21.02
N ARG A 499 13.69 -13.36 -20.17
CA ARG A 499 12.64 -14.32 -20.56
C ARG A 499 11.98 -13.93 -21.89
N GLY A 500 11.91 -14.90 -22.81
CA GLY A 500 11.29 -14.70 -24.12
C GLY A 500 9.77 -14.50 -24.05
N PRO A 501 9.14 -14.03 -25.14
CA PRO A 501 7.72 -13.67 -25.20
C PRO A 501 6.74 -14.80 -24.86
N ALA A 502 7.14 -16.06 -25.00
CA ALA A 502 6.21 -17.21 -24.99
C ALA A 502 5.85 -17.76 -23.60
N ALA A 503 6.36 -17.18 -22.50
CA ALA A 503 6.07 -17.66 -21.15
C ALA A 503 5.11 -16.71 -20.41
N PRO A 504 4.10 -17.22 -19.67
CA PRO A 504 3.29 -16.37 -18.81
C PRO A 504 4.21 -15.59 -17.86
N LEU A 505 3.98 -14.27 -17.79
CA LEU A 505 4.74 -13.42 -16.90
C LEU A 505 4.37 -13.76 -15.46
N VAL A 506 5.27 -14.44 -14.77
CA VAL A 506 5.20 -14.69 -13.33
C VAL A 506 6.43 -14.08 -12.69
N HIS A 507 6.24 -12.94 -12.05
CA HIS A 507 7.25 -12.30 -11.22
C HIS A 507 6.90 -12.50 -9.75
N ARG A 508 7.90 -12.84 -8.94
CA ARG A 508 7.75 -13.06 -7.50
C ARG A 508 8.89 -12.36 -6.78
N SER A 509 8.54 -11.50 -5.85
CA SER A 509 9.51 -10.83 -5.00
C SER A 509 8.99 -10.60 -3.59
N VAL A 510 9.91 -10.25 -2.70
CA VAL A 510 9.62 -9.87 -1.32
C VAL A 510 10.19 -8.48 -1.08
N LEU A 511 9.37 -7.59 -0.55
CA LEU A 511 9.82 -6.30 -0.01
C LEU A 511 9.82 -6.39 1.51
N LEU A 512 10.86 -5.83 2.12
CA LEU A 512 11.02 -5.79 3.55
C LEU A 512 11.05 -4.32 3.96
N VAL A 513 9.90 -3.85 4.43
CA VAL A 513 9.64 -2.43 4.68
C VAL A 513 9.90 -2.02 6.12
N TRP A 514 10.12 -2.99 7.00
CA TRP A 514 10.50 -2.78 8.40
C TRP A 514 11.57 -3.79 8.83
N PRO A 515 12.82 -3.62 8.36
CA PRO A 515 13.92 -4.53 8.66
C PRO A 515 14.51 -4.35 10.08
N GLY A 516 13.91 -3.51 10.94
CA GLY A 516 14.45 -3.14 12.25
C GLY A 516 14.71 -4.33 13.19
N LEU A 517 13.91 -5.39 13.10
CA LEU A 517 14.16 -6.66 13.83
C LEU A 517 15.40 -7.42 13.31
N TRP A 518 15.89 -7.09 12.13
CA TRP A 518 16.91 -7.83 11.39
C TRP A 518 18.25 -7.07 11.35
N ALA A 519 18.21 -5.75 11.57
CA ALA A 519 19.37 -4.85 11.50
C ALA A 519 20.48 -5.19 12.50
N ASP A 520 20.16 -5.76 13.65
CA ASP A 520 21.16 -6.14 14.67
C ASP A 520 21.83 -7.49 14.37
N ARG A 521 21.44 -8.19 13.29
CA ARG A 521 22.07 -9.43 12.85
C ARG A 521 22.78 -9.16 11.53
N PRO A 522 24.13 -9.09 11.51
CA PRO A 522 24.87 -8.75 10.31
C PRO A 522 24.45 -9.68 9.18
N ALA A 523 24.08 -9.09 8.04
CA ALA A 523 23.71 -9.65 6.73
C ALA A 523 24.00 -11.14 6.50
N ASP A 524 23.43 -12.01 7.32
CA ASP A 524 23.70 -13.43 7.26
C ASP A 524 22.93 -13.90 6.04
N ALA A 525 23.63 -14.35 5.00
CA ALA A 525 23.02 -14.87 3.77
C ALA A 525 21.90 -15.91 4.04
N ARG A 526 21.94 -16.53 5.23
CA ARG A 526 20.92 -17.44 5.77
C ARG A 526 19.57 -16.76 6.04
N LEU A 527 19.54 -15.56 6.64
CA LEU A 527 18.29 -14.82 6.90
C LEU A 527 17.53 -14.50 5.60
N TRP A 528 18.28 -14.21 4.53
CA TRP A 528 17.70 -13.90 3.21
C TRP A 528 17.29 -15.15 2.44
N ALA A 529 18.08 -16.23 2.57
CA ALA A 529 17.70 -17.54 2.05
C ALA A 529 16.41 -18.06 2.71
N ASP A 530 16.17 -17.74 3.98
CA ASP A 530 14.95 -18.12 4.70
C ASP A 530 13.72 -17.31 4.24
N ALA A 531 13.91 -16.02 3.92
CA ALA A 531 12.87 -15.17 3.36
C ALA A 531 12.47 -15.54 1.91
N THR A 532 13.37 -16.22 1.19
CA THR A 532 13.16 -16.65 -0.20
C THR A 532 12.73 -18.11 -0.29
N TRP A 533 13.42 -19.01 0.42
CA TRP A 533 13.20 -20.45 0.43
C TRP A 533 13.08 -21.01 1.84
N PRO A 534 11.85 -21.09 2.36
CA PRO A 534 11.64 -21.56 3.71
C PRO A 534 11.88 -23.08 3.79
N ALA A 535 12.08 -23.59 5.02
CA ALA A 535 12.38 -25.00 5.34
C ALA A 535 11.67 -26.04 4.44
N ARG A 536 12.37 -27.13 4.12
CA ARG A 536 11.78 -28.21 3.32
C ARG A 536 10.83 -29.03 4.18
N ALA A 537 9.60 -29.19 3.73
CA ALA A 537 8.70 -30.15 4.34
C ALA A 537 9.09 -31.57 3.91
N ALA A 538 9.36 -32.44 4.87
CA ALA A 538 9.55 -33.87 4.68
C ALA A 538 8.38 -34.63 5.29
N GLY A 539 7.81 -35.57 4.55
CA GLY A 539 6.63 -36.32 4.98
C GLY A 539 6.12 -37.25 3.88
N PRO A 540 5.03 -38.00 4.15
CA PRO A 540 4.36 -38.77 3.12
C PRO A 540 4.02 -37.85 1.94
N ARG A 541 4.39 -38.24 0.72
CA ARG A 541 4.28 -37.40 -0.51
C ARG A 541 2.88 -36.84 -0.77
N THR A 542 1.85 -37.32 -0.07
CA THR A 542 0.44 -37.02 -0.34
C THR A 542 -0.12 -35.81 0.40
N SER A 543 0.57 -35.24 1.40
CA SER A 543 -0.06 -34.20 2.27
C SER A 543 0.54 -32.79 2.20
N VAL A 544 1.75 -32.58 1.66
CA VAL A 544 2.38 -31.24 1.63
C VAL A 544 2.68 -30.80 0.19
N MET A 545 2.17 -29.64 -0.21
CA MET A 545 2.23 -29.14 -1.59
C MET A 545 3.32 -28.08 -1.84
N ALA A 546 4.30 -27.96 -0.94
CA ALA A 546 5.39 -26.96 -0.94
C ALA A 546 4.99 -25.57 -0.40
N PHE A 547 6.00 -24.72 -0.19
CA PHE A 547 5.81 -23.32 0.17
C PHE A 547 5.31 -22.54 -1.04
N ASP A 548 4.22 -21.80 -0.84
CA ASP A 548 3.69 -20.88 -1.82
C ASP A 548 4.19 -19.47 -1.48
N PRO A 549 5.18 -18.92 -2.21
CA PRO A 549 5.72 -17.59 -1.94
C PRO A 549 4.70 -16.47 -2.18
N ILE A 550 3.60 -16.75 -2.90
CA ILE A 550 2.53 -15.79 -3.20
C ILE A 550 1.62 -15.63 -1.99
N GLU A 551 1.33 -16.76 -1.33
CA GLU A 551 0.55 -16.79 -0.10
C GLU A 551 1.41 -16.56 1.15
N ASN A 552 2.74 -16.53 1.00
CA ASN A 552 3.70 -16.53 2.11
C ASN A 552 3.40 -17.65 3.13
N ALA A 553 2.99 -18.82 2.62
CA ALA A 553 2.52 -19.91 3.47
C ALA A 553 2.87 -21.28 2.88
N TYR A 554 3.07 -22.25 3.75
CA TYR A 554 3.11 -23.66 3.36
C TYR A 554 1.70 -24.16 3.12
N ARG A 555 1.45 -24.70 1.94
CA ARG A 555 0.16 -25.30 1.62
C ARG A 555 0.15 -26.77 2.02
N VAL A 556 -0.85 -27.12 2.83
CA VAL A 556 -1.03 -28.49 3.34
C VAL A 556 -2.41 -28.98 2.94
N ASP A 557 -2.46 -30.03 2.11
CA ASP A 557 -3.73 -30.66 1.75
C ASP A 557 -4.23 -31.49 2.94
N CYS A 558 -5.35 -31.05 3.52
CA CYS A 558 -5.94 -31.67 4.70
C CYS A 558 -7.24 -32.44 4.38
N ARG A 559 -7.52 -32.75 3.11
CA ARG A 559 -8.73 -33.50 2.70
C ARG A 559 -8.82 -34.90 3.31
N SER A 560 -7.69 -35.52 3.65
CA SER A 560 -7.63 -36.81 4.37
C SER A 560 -8.06 -36.72 5.84
N GLY A 561 -8.33 -35.52 6.38
CA GLY A 561 -8.67 -35.30 7.78
C GLY A 561 -7.47 -35.32 8.74
N ARG A 562 -6.29 -35.76 8.29
CA ARG A 562 -5.05 -35.72 9.08
C ARG A 562 -3.83 -35.55 8.18
N ALA A 563 -2.91 -34.69 8.60
CA ALA A 563 -1.61 -34.52 7.98
C ALA A 563 -0.50 -34.53 9.04
N ARG A 564 0.64 -35.12 8.70
CA ARG A 564 1.84 -35.10 9.56
C ARG A 564 3.07 -34.97 8.70
N PHE A 565 3.93 -34.01 9.04
CA PHE A 565 5.18 -33.76 8.34
C PHE A 565 6.20 -33.11 9.28
N SER A 566 7.46 -33.19 8.92
CA SER A 566 8.52 -32.40 9.55
C SER A 566 8.88 -31.22 8.66
N LEU A 567 9.04 -30.04 9.24
CA LEU A 567 9.83 -28.98 8.62
C LEU A 567 11.28 -29.28 8.96
N GLU A 568 11.97 -29.91 8.01
CA GLU A 568 13.39 -30.19 8.14
C GLU A 568 14.16 -28.95 7.72
N GLU A 569 15.15 -28.58 8.53
CA GLU A 569 16.05 -27.51 8.15
C GLU A 569 17.51 -27.91 8.25
N VAL A 570 18.26 -27.33 7.32
CA VAL A 570 19.72 -27.20 7.32
C VAL A 570 20.07 -25.81 7.91
N GLY A 571 19.39 -25.37 8.98
CA GLY A 571 19.44 -23.99 9.50
C GLY A 571 18.61 -23.74 10.76
N VAL A 572 18.40 -22.46 11.12
CA VAL A 572 17.42 -22.01 12.13
C VAL A 572 16.47 -21.06 11.40
N VAL A 573 15.24 -21.49 11.15
CA VAL A 573 14.14 -20.66 10.66
C VAL A 573 13.88 -19.62 11.73
N ARG A 574 14.19 -18.36 11.41
CA ARG A 574 14.07 -17.21 12.32
C ARG A 574 12.82 -16.37 12.07
N PHE A 575 11.90 -16.87 11.23
CA PHE A 575 10.66 -16.18 10.91
C PHE A 575 9.47 -16.95 11.47
N ARG A 576 8.30 -16.31 11.48
CA ARG A 576 7.02 -16.95 11.80
C ARG A 576 6.39 -17.48 10.51
N PRO A 577 6.60 -18.76 10.11
CA PRO A 577 5.97 -19.31 8.92
C PRO A 577 4.48 -19.43 9.13
N MET A 578 3.73 -19.30 8.03
CA MET A 578 2.31 -19.60 8.01
C MET A 578 2.07 -20.97 7.36
N LEU A 579 1.09 -21.71 7.88
CA LEU A 579 0.48 -22.87 7.24
C LEU A 579 -0.89 -22.47 6.72
N LEU A 580 -1.15 -22.72 5.44
CA LEU A 580 -2.48 -22.62 4.82
C LEU A 580 -3.02 -24.04 4.62
N LEU A 581 -4.10 -24.36 5.33
CA LEU A 581 -4.65 -25.71 5.40
C LEU A 581 -5.78 -25.89 4.38
N ASP A 582 -5.44 -26.38 3.20
CA ASP A 582 -6.41 -26.61 2.13
C ASP A 582 -7.44 -27.67 2.53
N GLY A 583 -8.71 -27.48 2.14
CA GLY A 583 -9.80 -28.43 2.45
C GLY A 583 -10.37 -28.32 3.88
N THR A 584 -10.11 -27.21 4.57
CA THR A 584 -10.61 -26.92 5.93
C THR A 584 -11.71 -25.87 5.98
N SER A 585 -12.22 -25.43 4.82
CA SER A 585 -13.35 -24.49 4.74
C SER A 585 -14.59 -25.05 5.45
N GLY A 586 -15.11 -24.29 6.42
CA GLY A 586 -16.23 -24.72 7.29
C GLY A 586 -15.89 -25.80 8.34
N ARG A 587 -14.63 -26.26 8.40
CA ARG A 587 -14.18 -27.36 9.29
C ARG A 587 -13.23 -26.86 10.36
N ARG A 588 -13.16 -27.55 11.50
CA ARG A 588 -12.19 -27.19 12.56
C ARG A 588 -10.87 -27.88 12.29
N ALA A 589 -9.76 -27.20 12.56
CA ALA A 589 -8.44 -27.80 12.45
C ALA A 589 -7.66 -27.58 13.75
N PHE A 590 -7.07 -28.66 14.24
CA PHE A 590 -6.14 -28.66 15.38
C PHE A 590 -4.75 -28.86 14.82
N VAL A 591 -3.87 -27.89 15.06
CA VAL A 591 -2.48 -27.96 14.63
C VAL A 591 -1.61 -28.02 15.85
N THR A 592 -0.68 -28.97 15.86
CA THR A 592 0.38 -29.01 16.85
C THR A 592 1.74 -28.87 16.18
N CYS A 593 2.64 -28.14 16.83
CA CYS A 593 4.04 -28.00 16.43
C CYS A 593 4.90 -28.51 17.59
N ASN A 594 5.64 -29.60 17.38
CA ASN A 594 6.41 -30.28 18.43
C ASN A 594 5.55 -30.63 19.66
N GLY A 595 4.30 -31.04 19.44
CA GLY A 595 3.35 -31.38 20.49
C GLY A 595 2.67 -30.20 21.18
N LEU A 596 3.04 -28.96 20.86
CA LEU A 596 2.39 -27.75 21.38
C LEU A 596 1.21 -27.37 20.48
N MET A 597 0.05 -27.10 21.06
CA MET A 597 -1.14 -26.65 20.31
C MET A 597 -0.93 -25.24 19.78
N MET A 598 -1.12 -25.07 18.47
CA MET A 598 -1.02 -23.79 17.77
C MET A 598 -2.39 -23.14 17.67
N ARG A 599 -2.41 -21.80 17.58
CA ARG A 599 -3.64 -21.04 17.38
C ARG A 599 -4.10 -21.16 15.91
N SER A 600 -5.31 -21.65 15.69
CA SER A 600 -5.89 -21.95 14.37
C SER A 600 -7.26 -21.32 14.14
N ASP A 601 -7.56 -20.22 14.83
CA ASP A 601 -8.83 -19.50 14.72
C ASP A 601 -8.89 -18.53 13.52
N GLN A 602 -7.77 -18.35 12.82
CA GLN A 602 -7.67 -17.47 11.66
C GLN A 602 -8.00 -18.23 10.38
N ARG A 603 -8.65 -17.55 9.45
CA ARG A 603 -9.02 -18.10 8.14
C ARG A 603 -8.61 -17.18 7.01
N ALA A 604 -8.22 -17.79 5.90
CA ALA A 604 -8.02 -17.14 4.63
C ALA A 604 -9.37 -16.83 3.95
N ALA A 605 -9.32 -16.05 2.87
CA ALA A 605 -10.53 -15.61 2.14
C ALA A 605 -11.37 -16.77 1.56
N ASP A 606 -10.76 -17.92 1.26
CA ASP A 606 -11.43 -19.14 0.78
C ASP A 606 -12.01 -19.99 1.92
N GLY A 607 -11.86 -19.53 3.17
CA GLY A 607 -12.27 -20.23 4.39
C GLY A 607 -11.25 -21.25 4.89
N SER A 608 -10.12 -21.46 4.20
CA SER A 608 -9.04 -22.33 4.67
C SER A 608 -8.45 -21.80 5.98
N VAL A 609 -8.11 -22.68 6.91
CA VAL A 609 -7.49 -22.33 8.18
C VAL A 609 -6.06 -21.86 7.94
N LEU A 610 -5.70 -20.75 8.59
CA LEU A 610 -4.36 -20.17 8.56
C LEU A 610 -3.74 -20.29 9.96
N VAL A 611 -2.52 -20.83 10.04
CA VAL A 611 -1.82 -21.04 11.32
C VAL A 611 -0.43 -20.43 11.27
N GLU A 612 -0.14 -19.55 12.22
CA GLU A 612 1.22 -19.03 12.43
C GLU A 612 2.01 -20.03 13.29
N LEU A 613 3.21 -20.37 12.84
CA LEU A 613 4.16 -21.20 13.57
C LEU A 613 5.13 -20.33 14.39
N PRO A 614 5.72 -20.89 15.46
CA PRO A 614 6.68 -20.17 16.30
C PRO A 614 7.88 -19.62 15.52
N GLU A 615 8.38 -18.46 15.96
CA GLU A 615 9.44 -17.68 15.30
C GLU A 615 10.80 -18.40 15.17
N ILE A 616 11.08 -19.35 16.08
CA ILE A 616 12.29 -20.16 16.01
C ILE A 616 11.86 -21.61 15.83
N LEU A 617 11.98 -22.11 14.61
CA LEU A 617 11.82 -23.54 14.36
C LEU A 617 13.20 -24.20 14.34
N ARG A 618 13.41 -25.09 15.32
CA ARG A 618 14.27 -26.27 15.13
C ARG A 618 13.48 -27.27 14.27
N PRO A 619 14.08 -28.35 13.73
CA PRO A 619 13.30 -29.36 13.01
C PRO A 619 11.97 -29.63 13.71
N ALA A 620 10.87 -29.29 13.04
CA ALA A 620 9.57 -29.15 13.69
C ALA A 620 8.65 -30.25 13.18
N SER A 621 8.18 -31.11 14.08
CA SER A 621 7.13 -32.07 13.76
C SER A 621 5.79 -31.35 13.82
N ILE A 622 5.13 -31.23 12.68
CA ILE A 622 3.79 -30.67 12.55
C ILE A 622 2.79 -31.82 12.44
N GLU A 623 1.74 -31.74 13.24
CA GLU A 623 0.59 -32.64 13.15
C GLU A 623 -0.71 -31.83 13.08
N ILE A 624 -1.57 -32.22 12.14
CA ILE A 624 -2.82 -31.54 11.82
C ILE A 624 -3.94 -32.57 11.85
N ILE A 625 -5.01 -32.25 12.57
CA ILE A 625 -6.26 -33.02 12.63
C ILE A 625 -7.39 -32.09 12.21
N VAL A 626 -8.22 -32.52 11.26
CA VAL A 626 -9.36 -31.75 10.77
C VAL A 626 -10.65 -32.50 11.05
N GLU A 627 -11.57 -31.84 11.74
CA GLU A 627 -12.91 -32.31 12.05
C GLU A 627 -13.91 -31.66 11.10
#